data_AF-A0A7J4QMB7-F1
#
_entry.id   AF-A0A7J4QMB7-F1
#
_cell.length_a   1.000
_cell.length_b   1.000
_cell.length_c   1.000
_cell.angle_alpha   90.00
_cell.angle_beta   90.00
_cell.angle_gamma   90.00
#
_symmetry.space_group_name_H-M   'P 1'
#
loop_
_entity.id
_entity.type
_entity.pdbx_description
1 polymer ?
#
loop_
_entity_poly.entity_id
_entity_poly.type
_entity_poly.pdbx_seq_one_letter_code
_entity_poly.pdbx_strand_id
1 'polypeptide(L)'
;VRKTIRQGGQTGYHQRTEYNKRILRISNPDEHPITPAGGFLHYGNVGSDYVLVKGSLPGPAKRLIRFRDPSRSDNMQVHDYEITYVSTASKQGA
;
A
#
# COMPACT_ATOMS: atom_id res chain seq x y z
N VAL A 1 -30.75 27.21 -0.61
CA VAL A 1 -29.93 26.59 -1.68
C VAL A 1 -30.13 25.07 -1.65
N ARG A 2 -30.27 24.39 -2.80
CA ARG A 2 -30.49 22.92 -2.85
C ARG A 2 -29.19 22.17 -2.52
N LYS A 3 -29.26 21.12 -1.68
CA LYS A 3 -28.12 20.30 -1.22
C LYS A 3 -27.35 19.60 -2.37
N THR A 4 -28.00 19.35 -3.50
CA THR A 4 -27.41 18.66 -4.66
C THR A 4 -26.48 19.55 -5.48
N ILE A 5 -26.53 20.87 -5.29
CA ILE A 5 -25.64 21.81 -5.98
C ILE A 5 -24.25 21.71 -5.37
N ARG A 6 -23.23 21.51 -6.21
CA ARG A 6 -21.83 21.43 -5.77
C ARG A 6 -21.41 22.75 -5.13
N GLN A 7 -20.81 22.69 -3.96
CA GLN A 7 -20.29 23.84 -3.22
C GLN A 7 -18.85 23.60 -2.80
N GLY A 8 -18.15 24.67 -2.45
CA GLY A 8 -16.87 24.56 -1.77
C GLY A 8 -17.04 23.89 -0.40
N GLY A 9 -16.05 23.09 0.00
CA GLY A 9 -16.09 22.35 1.26
C GLY A 9 -14.80 21.56 1.49
N GLN A 10 -14.77 20.83 2.61
CA GLN A 10 -13.62 20.01 2.98
C GLN A 10 -13.34 18.91 1.93
N THR A 11 -12.07 18.82 1.53
CA THR A 11 -11.57 17.74 0.66
C THR A 11 -10.40 17.04 1.34
N GLY A 12 -10.46 15.72 1.44
CA GLY A 12 -9.39 14.90 2.01
C GLY A 12 -9.62 14.49 3.47
N TYR A 13 -8.71 13.67 3.99
CA TYR A 13 -8.78 13.09 5.33
C TYR A 13 -10.04 12.24 5.62
N HIS A 14 -10.79 11.84 4.59
CA HIS A 14 -11.93 10.94 4.73
C HIS A 14 -11.49 9.50 5.01
N GLN A 15 -12.25 8.78 5.83
CA GLN A 15 -12.07 7.35 6.00
C GLN A 15 -12.49 6.61 4.72
N ARG A 16 -11.63 5.72 4.24
CA ARG A 16 -11.88 4.85 3.09
C ARG A 16 -11.62 3.40 3.49
N THR A 17 -12.37 2.49 2.89
CA THR A 17 -12.15 1.05 2.99
C THR A 17 -12.01 0.51 1.58
N GLU A 18 -10.83 -0.01 1.26
CA GLU A 18 -10.56 -0.67 -0.02
C GLU A 18 -10.60 -2.19 0.19
N TYR A 19 -11.17 -2.90 -0.77
CA TYR A 19 -11.36 -4.35 -0.73
C TYR A 19 -10.50 -5.05 -1.78
N ASN A 20 -10.32 -6.35 -1.62
CA ASN A 20 -9.71 -7.27 -2.59
C ASN A 20 -8.29 -6.86 -3.04
N LYS A 21 -7.49 -6.32 -2.12
CA LYS A 21 -6.07 -6.07 -2.34
C LYS A 21 -5.30 -7.36 -2.11
N ARG A 22 -4.56 -7.80 -3.13
CA ARG A 22 -3.75 -9.01 -3.04
C ARG A 22 -2.45 -8.72 -2.31
N ILE A 23 -2.11 -9.55 -1.34
CA ILE A 23 -0.79 -9.57 -0.70
C ILE A 23 0.17 -10.30 -1.64
N LEU A 24 1.32 -9.68 -1.91
CA LEU A 24 2.37 -10.21 -2.79
C LEU A 24 3.42 -11.01 -2.00
N ARG A 25 3.85 -10.49 -0.85
CA ARG A 25 4.87 -11.13 0.00
C ARG A 25 4.69 -10.67 1.44
N ILE A 26 4.97 -11.57 2.38
CA ILE A 26 5.17 -11.28 3.80
C ILE A 26 6.58 -11.75 4.11
N SER A 27 7.45 -10.87 4.58
CA SER A 27 8.88 -11.19 4.79
C SER A 27 9.49 -10.26 5.82
N ASN A 28 10.65 -10.67 6.33
CA ASN A 28 11.55 -9.84 7.12
C ASN A 28 12.60 -9.15 6.22
N PRO A 29 13.06 -7.92 6.55
CA PRO A 29 14.15 -7.24 5.85
C PRO A 29 15.48 -8.01 5.78
N ASP A 30 15.75 -8.91 6.73
CA ASP A 30 16.99 -9.69 6.77
C ASP A 30 17.07 -10.73 5.64
N GLU A 31 15.93 -11.35 5.29
CA GLU A 31 15.86 -12.34 4.19
C GLU A 31 15.73 -11.66 2.82
N HIS A 32 14.90 -10.62 2.76
CA HIS A 32 14.59 -9.92 1.51
C HIS A 32 14.65 -8.41 1.74
N PRO A 33 15.76 -7.75 1.40
CA PRO A 33 15.90 -6.31 1.59
C PRO A 33 14.98 -5.55 0.63
N ILE A 34 14.04 -4.79 1.19
CA ILE A 34 13.06 -4.00 0.44
C ILE A 34 13.41 -2.50 0.38
N THR A 35 14.24 -2.03 1.31
CA THR A 35 14.58 -0.61 1.43
C THR A 35 15.40 -0.18 0.20
N PRO A 36 14.93 0.80 -0.59
CA PRO A 36 15.68 1.28 -1.75
C PRO A 36 16.94 2.03 -1.33
N ALA A 37 17.89 2.20 -2.25
CA ALA A 37 19.06 3.04 -2.03
C ALA A 37 18.63 4.46 -1.60
N GLY A 38 19.11 4.92 -0.45
CA GLY A 38 18.70 6.21 0.15
C GLY A 38 17.40 6.17 0.98
N GLY A 39 16.80 4.99 1.15
CA GLY A 39 15.61 4.80 1.98
C GLY A 39 14.30 5.21 1.31
N PHE A 40 13.17 4.84 1.91
CA PHE A 40 11.87 5.27 1.43
C PHE A 40 11.66 6.76 1.69
N LEU A 41 11.26 7.50 0.65
CA LEU A 41 11.01 8.94 0.74
C LEU A 41 9.95 9.25 1.81
N HIS A 42 10.28 10.19 2.70
CA HIS A 42 9.46 10.58 3.85
C HIS A 42 9.16 9.46 4.88
N TYR A 43 9.76 8.27 4.74
CA TYR A 43 9.63 7.17 5.69
C TYR A 43 10.97 6.83 6.37
N GLY A 44 11.98 6.45 5.58
CA GLY A 44 13.27 5.95 6.05
C GLY A 44 13.46 4.46 5.73
N ASN A 45 14.22 3.77 6.56
CA ASN A 45 14.55 2.35 6.38
C ASN A 45 13.51 1.47 7.08
N VAL A 46 13.20 0.32 6.48
CA VAL A 46 12.29 -0.68 7.06
C VAL A 46 13.13 -1.74 7.77
N GLY A 47 13.08 -1.77 9.11
CA GLY A 47 13.82 -2.71 9.95
C GLY A 47 12.94 -3.78 10.64
N SER A 48 11.64 -3.80 10.33
CA SER A 48 10.67 -4.76 10.85
C SER A 48 10.09 -5.60 9.73
N ASP A 49 9.37 -6.66 10.09
CA ASP A 49 8.55 -7.42 9.15
C ASP A 49 7.62 -6.49 8.34
N TYR A 50 7.46 -6.83 7.07
CA TYR A 50 6.71 -6.02 6.12
C TYR A 50 5.82 -6.89 5.23
N VAL A 51 4.83 -6.22 4.63
CA VAL A 51 3.90 -6.81 3.67
C VAL A 51 3.95 -6.03 2.37
N LEU A 52 4.20 -6.70 1.26
CA LEU A 52 4.04 -6.12 -0.07
C LEU A 52 2.59 -6.29 -0.52
N VAL A 53 1.92 -5.18 -0.83
CA VAL A 53 0.53 -5.17 -1.30
C VAL A 53 0.49 -4.77 -2.77
N LYS A 54 -0.34 -5.44 -3.57
CA LYS A 54 -0.55 -5.08 -4.97
C LYS A 54 -1.28 -3.74 -5.09
N GLY A 55 -0.64 -2.77 -5.74
CA GLY A 55 -1.21 -1.47 -6.07
C GLY A 55 -1.00 -0.41 -4.97
N SER A 56 -1.87 0.60 -4.95
CA SER A 56 -1.82 1.70 -3.98
C SER A 56 -2.67 1.43 -2.73
N LEU A 57 -2.37 2.19 -1.67
CA LEU A 57 -3.13 2.25 -0.42
C LEU A 57 -3.55 3.69 -0.11
N PRO A 58 -4.67 3.90 0.60
CA PRO A 58 -5.15 5.23 0.90
C PRO A 58 -4.33 5.90 2.01
N GLY A 59 -3.91 7.13 1.75
CA GLY A 59 -3.23 7.99 2.70
C GLY A 59 -1.73 8.20 2.42
N PRO A 60 -1.10 9.18 3.09
CA PRO A 60 0.33 9.44 2.94
C PRO A 60 1.18 8.38 3.64
N ALA A 61 2.49 8.39 3.35
CA ALA A 61 3.48 7.61 4.09
C ALA A 61 3.38 7.86 5.61
N LYS A 62 3.70 6.83 6.42
CA LYS A 62 3.59 6.82 7.90
C LYS A 62 2.17 6.81 8.49
N ARG A 63 1.10 6.88 7.67
CA ARG A 63 -0.26 6.74 8.18
C ARG A 63 -0.55 5.30 8.58
N LEU A 64 -1.15 5.10 9.76
CA LEU A 64 -1.61 3.79 10.20
C LEU A 64 -2.73 3.27 9.28
N ILE A 65 -2.57 2.02 8.84
CA ILE A 65 -3.55 1.28 8.04
C ILE A 65 -3.98 0.05 8.84
N ARG A 66 -5.28 -0.25 8.83
CA ARG A 66 -5.83 -1.45 9.47
C ARG A 66 -6.17 -2.48 8.40
N PHE A 67 -5.58 -3.67 8.52
CA PHE A 67 -5.98 -4.83 7.72
C PHE A 67 -7.15 -5.55 8.38
N ARG A 68 -7.99 -6.15 7.55
CA ARG A 68 -9.12 -7.00 7.94
C ARG A 68 -9.25 -8.11 6.90
N ASP A 69 -9.67 -9.28 7.35
CA ASP A 69 -10.03 -10.38 6.45
C ASP A 69 -11.10 -9.96 5.43
N PRO A 70 -11.02 -10.47 4.19
CA PRO A 70 -11.95 -10.13 3.14
C PRO A 70 -13.37 -10.58 3.51
N SER A 71 -14.31 -9.63 3.59
CA SER A 71 -15.71 -9.94 3.90
C SER A 71 -16.53 -10.35 2.68
N ARG A 72 -15.98 -10.20 1.47
CA ARG A 72 -16.58 -10.67 0.22
C ARG A 72 -15.63 -11.71 -0.35
N SER A 73 -16.09 -12.95 -0.45
CA SER A 73 -15.33 -13.99 -1.14
C SER A 73 -15.24 -13.60 -2.62
N ASP A 74 -14.02 -13.30 -3.08
CA ASP A 74 -13.79 -13.11 -4.50
C ASP A 74 -13.95 -14.50 -5.13
N ASN A 75 -14.97 -14.70 -5.98
CA ASN A 75 -15.07 -15.89 -6.85
C ASN A 75 -14.02 -15.84 -7.98
N MET A 76 -12.87 -15.22 -7.71
CA MET A 76 -11.83 -14.94 -8.68
C MET A 76 -10.79 -16.04 -8.57
N GLN A 77 -10.45 -16.67 -9.71
CA GLN A 77 -9.37 -17.64 -9.76
C GLN A 77 -8.07 -16.97 -9.32
N VAL A 78 -7.52 -17.47 -8.20
CA VAL A 78 -6.23 -17.02 -7.68
C VAL A 78 -5.15 -17.72 -8.50
N HIS A 79 -4.49 -16.97 -9.38
CA HIS A 79 -3.31 -17.48 -10.09
C HIS A 79 -2.07 -17.37 -9.21
N ASP A 80 -1.33 -18.46 -9.06
CA ASP A 80 -0.03 -18.42 -8.39
C ASP A 80 0.92 -17.49 -9.14
N TYR A 81 1.77 -16.80 -8.39
CA TYR A 81 2.80 -15.92 -8.97
C TYR A 81 4.10 -16.14 -8.22
N GLU A 82 5.19 -16.04 -8.97
CA GLU A 82 6.54 -15.99 -8.45
C GLU A 82 7.07 -14.56 -8.61
N ILE A 83 7.58 -13.98 -7.53
CA ILE A 83 8.18 -12.65 -7.59
C ILE A 83 9.64 -12.83 -8.03
N THR A 84 9.90 -12.55 -9.29
CA THR A 84 11.24 -12.66 -9.89
C THR A 84 12.17 -11.51 -9.49
N TYR A 85 11.65 -10.29 -9.42
CA TYR A 85 12.45 -9.10 -9.16
C TYR A 85 11.68 -8.04 -8.37
N VAL A 86 12.37 -7.39 -7.44
CA VAL A 86 11.89 -6.22 -6.70
C VAL A 86 12.92 -5.10 -6.82
N SER A 87 12.49 -3.93 -7.27
CA SER A 87 13.37 -2.78 -7.49
C SER A 87 13.76 -2.11 -6.18
N THR A 88 15.05 -2.17 -5.83
CA THR A 88 15.69 -1.45 -4.72
C THR A 88 16.44 -0.19 -5.18
N ALA A 89 16.22 0.25 -6.42
CA ALA A 89 16.80 1.49 -6.93
C ALA A 89 16.25 2.72 -6.17
N SER A 90 17.08 3.76 -6.05
CA SER A 90 16.70 5.03 -5.42
C SER A 90 15.41 5.59 -6.03
N LYS A 91 14.60 6.23 -5.16
CA LYS A 91 13.37 6.93 -5.56
C LYS A 91 13.53 8.46 -5.51
N GLN A 92 14.74 8.95 -5.21
CA GLN A 92 15.05 10.37 -5.13
C GLN A 92 15.58 10.87 -6.48
N GLY A 93 14.67 11.15 -7.43
CA GLY A 93 15.04 11.64 -8.77
C GLY A 93 15.89 10.65 -9.59
N ALA A 94 16.14 10.98 -10.86
CA ALA A 94 17.16 10.30 -11.65
C ALA A 94 18.54 10.90 -11.35
#